data_AF-A0A4Y2X9T0-F1
#
_entry.id   AF-A0A4Y2X9T0-F1
#
_cell.length_a   1.000
_cell.length_b   1.000
_cell.length_c   1.000
_cell.angle_alpha   90.00
_cell.angle_beta   90.00
_cell.angle_gamma   90.00
#
_symmetry.space_group_name_H-M   'P 1'
#
loop_
_entity.id
_entity.type
_entity.pdbx_description
1 polymer ?
#
loop_
_entity_poly.entity_id
_entity_poly.type
_entity_poly.pdbx_seq_one_letter_code
_entity_poly.pdbx_strand_id
1 'polypeptide(L)' 'MKQCVSTVANTTAFKKIGAKMFTIKVPGCGKYEIYSDNYLRCLAKDYPFNIYHPSGTCKMGDVDDETTVVDPELK' A
#
# COMPACT_ATOMS: atom_id res chain seq x y z
N MET A 1 7.05 -2.63 -4.41
CA MET A 1 7.63 -1.86 -3.29
C MET A 1 9.01 -1.26 -3.62
N LYS A 2 10.02 -2.05 -4.03
CA LYS A 2 11.35 -1.50 -4.42
C LYS A 2 11.29 -0.43 -5.51
N GLN A 3 10.43 -0.60 -6.51
CA GLN A 3 10.23 0.39 -7.57
C GLN A 3 9.72 1.73 -7.01
N CYS A 4 8.81 1.71 -6.04
CA CYS A 4 8.30 2.91 -5.37
C CYS A 4 9.42 3.69 -4.66
N VAL A 5 10.33 2.98 -3.98
CA VAL A 5 11.51 3.57 -3.34
C VAL A 5 12.39 4.28 -4.38
N SER A 6 12.66 3.63 -5.52
CA SER A 6 13.44 4.25 -6.60
C SER A 6 12.73 5.45 -7.21
N THR A 7 11.41 5.41 -7.42
CA THR A 7 10.64 6.53 -7.98
C THR A 7 10.72 7.77 -7.10
N VAL A 8 10.65 7.61 -5.77
CA VAL A 8 10.78 8.74 -4.85
C VAL A 8 12.23 9.21 -4.76
N ALA A 9 13.19 8.29 -4.67
CA ALA A 9 14.59 8.65 -4.42
C ALA A 9 15.36 9.18 -5.65
N ASN A 10 15.00 8.76 -6.87
CA ASN A 10 15.89 8.92 -8.03
C ASN A 10 15.41 9.87 -9.13
N THR A 11 14.24 10.49 -9.01
CA THR A 11 13.75 11.43 -10.04
C THR A 11 14.47 12.77 -10.00
N THR A 12 14.53 13.45 -11.15
CA THR A 12 15.10 14.80 -11.28
C THR A 12 14.42 15.81 -10.35
N ALA A 13 13.09 15.73 -10.19
CA ALA A 13 12.33 16.63 -9.34
C ALA A 13 12.73 16.50 -7.86
N PHE A 14 12.78 15.28 -7.32
CA PHE A 14 13.17 15.05 -5.92
C PHE A 14 14.64 15.38 -5.67
N LYS A 15 15.53 15.09 -6.62
CA LYS A 15 16.95 15.49 -6.54
C LYS A 15 17.12 17.01 -6.51
N LYS A 16 16.37 17.76 -7.33
CA LYS A 16 16.44 19.23 -7.40
C LYS A 16 16.13 19.92 -6.08
N ILE A 17 15.23 19.34 -5.28
CA ILE A 17 14.88 19.88 -3.95
C ILE A 17 15.70 19.26 -2.81
N GLY A 18 16.70 18.42 -3.12
CA GLY A 18 17.54 17.77 -2.10
C GLY A 18 16.78 16.77 -1.22
N ALA A 19 15.70 16.17 -1.72
CA ALA A 19 14.91 15.20 -0.95
C ALA A 19 15.75 13.97 -0.57
N LYS A 20 15.49 13.44 0.62
CA LYS A 20 16.15 12.26 1.16
C LYS A 20 15.12 11.28 1.68
N MET A 21 15.39 9.99 1.48
CA MET A 21 14.58 8.91 2.02
C MET A 21 14.74 8.82 3.55
N PHE A 22 13.67 8.45 4.25
CA PHE A 22 13.71 8.26 5.71
C PHE A 22 14.62 7.10 6.11
N THR A 23 15.61 7.35 6.96
CA THR A 23 16.52 6.31 7.45
C THR A 23 16.09 5.66 8.76
N ILE A 24 14.99 6.14 9.35
CA ILE A 24 14.42 5.59 10.58
C ILE A 24 13.69 4.29 10.24
N LYS A 25 14.08 3.19 10.90
CA LYS A 25 13.42 1.89 10.74
C LYS A 25 12.12 1.84 11.54
N VAL A 26 11.08 1.28 10.93
CA VAL A 26 9.80 1.06 11.61
C VAL A 26 9.96 0.02 12.74
N PRO A 27 9.37 0.27 13.93
CA PRO A 27 9.37 -0.70 15.04
C PRO A 27 8.91 -2.10 14.58
N GLY A 28 9.58 -3.14 15.04
CA GLY A 28 9.33 -4.53 14.59
C GLY A 28 10.09 -4.96 13.33
N CYS A 29 10.47 -4.02 12.46
CA CYS A 29 11.19 -4.32 11.21
C CYS A 29 12.71 -4.05 11.25
N GLY A 30 13.24 -3.67 12.42
CA GLY A 30 14.63 -3.22 12.59
C GLY A 30 15.73 -4.20 12.18
N LYS A 31 15.43 -5.51 12.21
CA LYS A 31 16.36 -6.61 11.87
C LYS A 31 16.68 -6.72 10.38
N TYR A 32 15.91 -6.08 9.51
CA TYR A 32 16.12 -6.10 8.06
C TYR A 32 16.88 -4.86 7.60
N GLU A 33 17.66 -4.99 6.53
CA GLU A 33 18.30 -3.85 5.88
C GLU A 33 17.25 -2.88 5.33
N ILE A 34 17.43 -1.57 5.51
CA ILE A 34 16.38 -0.60 5.16
C ILE A 34 16.10 -0.67 3.65
N TYR A 35 14.83 -0.68 3.28
CA TYR A 35 14.36 -0.84 1.89
C TYR A 35 14.75 -2.15 1.18
N SER A 36 15.29 -3.15 1.89
CA SER A 36 15.36 -4.53 1.39
C SER A 36 13.95 -5.11 1.18
N ASP A 37 13.83 -6.19 0.39
CA ASP A 37 12.52 -6.84 0.19
C ASP A 37 11.92 -7.34 1.50
N ASN A 38 12.75 -7.86 2.41
CA ASN A 38 12.30 -8.32 3.73
C ASN A 38 11.84 -7.16 4.61
N TYR A 39 12.54 -6.01 4.57
CA TYR A 39 12.10 -4.81 5.27
C TYR A 39 10.78 -4.30 4.71
N LEU A 40 10.66 -4.20 3.39
CA LEU A 40 9.44 -3.72 2.73
C LEU A 40 8.25 -4.67 2.97
N ARG A 41 8.49 -5.99 2.99
CA ARG A 41 7.46 -6.98 3.35
C ARG A 41 7.01 -6.83 4.80
N CYS A 42 7.94 -6.64 5.74
CA CYS A 42 7.62 -6.39 7.14
C CYS A 42 6.81 -5.09 7.29
N LEU A 43 7.29 -4.00 6.67
CA LEU A 43 6.63 -2.71 6.64
C LEU A 43 5.19 -2.82 6.15
N ALA A 44 4.94 -3.52 5.03
CA ALA A 44 3.62 -3.67 4.46
C ALA A 44 2.65 -4.48 5.33
N LYS A 45 3.15 -5.31 6.24
CA LYS A 45 2.33 -6.09 7.17
C LYS A 45 2.01 -5.32 8.45
N ASP A 46 3.02 -4.67 9.02
CA ASP A 46 2.95 -4.21 10.40
C ASP A 46 2.71 -2.70 10.53
N TYR A 47 2.96 -1.92 9.48
CA TYR A 47 2.80 -0.46 9.50
C TYR A 47 1.40 0.05 9.14
N PRO A 48 0.65 -0.57 8.20
CA PRO A 48 -0.66 -0.05 7.82
C PRO A 48 -1.66 -0.10 8.98
N PHE A 49 -2.51 0.91 9.00
CA PHE A 49 -3.72 0.96 9.82
C PHE A 49 -4.89 1.31 8.90
N ASN A 50 -6.11 1.00 9.32
CA ASN A 50 -7.27 1.33 8.51
C ASN A 50 -7.51 2.86 8.50
N ILE A 51 -7.94 3.38 7.35
CA ILE A 51 -8.33 4.78 7.20
C ILE A 51 -9.86 4.94 7.14
N TYR A 52 -10.59 4.02 7.79
CA TYR A 52 -12.06 4.03 7.89
C TYR A 52 -12.83 4.04 6.56
N HIS A 53 -12.30 3.39 5.51
CA HIS A 53 -13.01 3.17 4.25
C HIS A 53 -13.35 1.68 4.00
N PRO A 54 -14.01 0.95 4.93
CA PRO A 54 -14.55 -0.36 4.60
C PRO A 54 -15.65 -0.19 3.55
N SER A 55 -15.61 -1.02 2.50
CA SER A 55 -16.59 -1.02 1.42
C SER A 55 -16.70 -2.43 0.83
N GLY A 56 -17.72 -2.66 0.01
CA GLY A 56 -17.93 -3.94 -0.69
C GLY A 56 -18.59 -5.05 0.14
N THR A 57 -19.15 -4.74 1.31
CA THR A 57 -19.93 -5.72 2.10
C THR A 57 -21.22 -6.14 1.39
N CYS A 58 -21.78 -5.28 0.54
CA CYS A 58 -22.85 -5.61 -0.42
C CYS A 58 -22.31 -5.36 -1.83
N LYS A 59 -21.61 -6.35 -2.39
CA LYS A 59 -21.02 -6.25 -3.73
C LYS A 59 -22.14 -6.04 -4.78
N MET A 60 -22.00 -4.99 -5.58
CA MET A 60 -22.78 -4.80 -6.80
C MET A 60 -22.16 -5.62 -7.93
N GLY A 61 -22.96 -6.36 -8.70
CA GLY A 61 -22.43 -7.28 -9.71
C GLY A 61 -23.47 -7.84 -10.67
N ASP A 62 -23.05 -8.82 -11.46
CA ASP A 62 -23.90 -9.54 -12.40
C ASP A 62 -24.91 -10.43 -11.64
N VAL A 63 -26.12 -10.58 -12.19
CA VAL A 63 -27.17 -11.43 -11.60
C VAL A 63 -26.81 -12.92 -11.63
N ASP A 64 -25.95 -13.33 -12.57
CA ASP A 64 -25.47 -14.71 -12.69
C ASP A 64 -24.21 -14.98 -11.84
N ASP A 65 -23.62 -13.95 -11.20
CA ASP A 65 -22.51 -14.10 -10.25
C ASP A 65 -23.07 -14.36 -8.84
N GLU A 66 -22.89 -15.59 -8.34
CA GLU A 66 -23.37 -16.02 -7.01
C GLU A 66 -22.82 -15.19 -5.83
N THR A 67 -21.79 -14.38 -6.05
CA THR A 67 -21.23 -13.48 -5.02
C THR A 67 -21.86 -12.07 -5.02
N THR A 68 -22.76 -11.77 -5.96
CA THR A 68 -23.49 -10.50 -6.05
C THR A 68 -24.51 -10.39 -4.92
N VAL A 69 -24.57 -9.21 -4.29
CA VAL A 69 -25.56 -8.90 -3.24
C VAL A 69 -26.63 -7.95 -3.76
N VAL A 70 -26.26 -7.03 -4.65
CA VAL A 70 -27.20 -6.11 -5.31
C VAL A 70 -26.92 -6.03 -6.82
N ASP A 71 -27.97 -5.89 -7.62
CA ASP A 71 -27.84 -5.70 -9.06
C ASP A 71 -27.39 -4.27 -9.44
N PRO A 72 -27.14 -3.95 -10.73
CA PRO A 72 -26.77 -2.60 -11.17
C PRO A 72 -27.83 -1.52 -10.88
N GLU A 73 -29.06 -1.92 -10.55
CA GLU A 73 -30.18 -1.05 -10.16
C GLU A 73 -30.35 -0.99 -8.63
N LEU A 74 -29.40 -1.56 -7.87
CA LEU A 74 -29.35 -1.63 -6.41
C LEU A 74 -30.43 -2.50 -5.76
N LYS A 75 -31.04 -3.40 -6.53
CA LYS A 75 -32.05 -4.34 -6.03
C LYS A 75 -31.42 -5.61 -5.47
#